data_AF-A0A1Z4BVB6-F1
#
_entry.id   AF-A0A1Z4BVB6-F1
#
_cell.length_a   1.000
_cell.length_b   1.000
_cell.length_c   1.000
_cell.angle_alpha   90.00
_cell.angle_beta   90.00
_cell.angle_gamma   90.00
#
_symmetry.space_group_name_H-M   'P 1'
#
loop_
_entity.id
_entity.type
_entity.pdbx_description
1 polymer ?
#
loop_
_entity_poly.entity_id
_entity_poly.type
_entity_poly.pdbx_seq_one_letter_code
_entity_poly.pdbx_strand_id
1 'polypeptide(L)'
;MKKILLGAAISAALFGGAAQAAITFNANNLPDAATLADTTTVYLSGSSAQSDLIERGLTVGTNEGVCRAGTVHKFQESTGNQLAYICELNTAANGSLTPDTSIPASITTSNLLVYKRNAGGSGKGVVPIVAPAQIEFLNLTTNPSVCTSASSSVFASVKTCAYNVSTNAEFHVPTFGISDVNPQIFTVVSENAPVGTLPATPPNPTPTTYQIVPGPAVTFGVVATTKLRNALQEAQFPASSVCNPTNAGYTDLSGTQVDTADSEACMPNLNKGTISALFAAYPTPVAPLAANISAPALGAGKINQWTQFKVGASDLYTQVSAANKPGSAKVHICSRTVGSGTKAQFGVKFLDNVCGTNGSKVVQHADHSAIGESGQTGYKAGPIANVEKLLRPMVHAMASGGDLAECLNELDAGSANTAGNFAPGTAYGAAGATAVRWAVGFQSLDKNANLANAYRFVKIDGVAPTLANVANGSYPDWVEGTFQYNTTVLTDAALKAMVLELVSSFTTPSVISYVNTNTGTHTFGASGIMAIPNSTHPAAATGKVNLAAPVNPLSHAIFPGTSGSATNDCRTPIIYSNNPANNTQGLQIVQ
;
A
#
# COMPACT_ATOMS: atom_id res chain seq x y z
N MET A 1 44.68 -47.46 -39.62
CA MET A 1 44.92 -48.36 -38.46
C MET A 1 45.47 -47.52 -37.31
N LYS A 2 44.89 -47.64 -36.09
CA LYS A 2 45.51 -47.64 -34.73
C LYS A 2 46.66 -46.62 -34.45
N LYS A 3 46.76 -45.83 -33.36
CA LYS A 3 46.22 -45.76 -31.98
C LYS A 3 46.70 -44.39 -31.39
N ILE A 4 45.88 -43.62 -30.66
CA ILE A 4 45.85 -43.42 -29.18
C ILE A 4 47.22 -43.27 -28.48
N LEU A 5 47.43 -42.11 -27.81
CA LEU A 5 47.85 -41.87 -26.39
C LEU A 5 48.47 -40.46 -26.28
N LEU A 6 47.81 -39.49 -25.62
CA LEU A 6 47.87 -39.13 -24.18
C LEU A 6 49.01 -38.15 -23.84
N GLY A 7 48.64 -36.98 -23.29
CA GLY A 7 49.57 -35.99 -22.73
C GLY A 7 48.79 -34.88 -22.04
N ALA A 8 48.33 -35.15 -20.81
CA ALA A 8 47.56 -34.25 -19.96
C ALA A 8 48.43 -33.15 -19.33
N ALA A 9 47.87 -31.94 -19.24
CA ALA A 9 48.18 -30.95 -18.20
C ALA A 9 46.94 -30.06 -18.01
N ILE A 10 45.90 -30.62 -17.38
CA ILE A 10 44.86 -29.80 -16.74
C ILE A 10 45.46 -29.41 -15.40
N SER A 11 45.92 -28.16 -15.30
CA SER A 11 46.21 -27.55 -14.00
C SER A 11 44.92 -27.50 -13.22
N ALA A 12 44.82 -28.37 -12.22
CA ALA A 12 43.89 -28.24 -11.13
C ALA A 12 44.18 -26.93 -10.40
N ALA A 13 43.50 -25.85 -10.79
CA ALA A 13 43.15 -24.82 -9.84
C ALA A 13 42.12 -25.45 -8.90
N LEU A 14 42.63 -26.06 -7.83
CA LEU A 14 41.87 -26.34 -6.62
C LEU A 14 41.32 -24.99 -6.15
N PHE A 15 40.13 -24.64 -6.63
CA PHE A 15 39.25 -23.76 -5.89
C PHE A 15 39.00 -24.49 -4.57
N GLY A 16 39.71 -24.06 -3.52
CA GLY A 16 39.25 -24.22 -2.15
C GLY A 16 37.95 -23.45 -2.01
N GLY A 17 36.87 -23.97 -2.60
CA GLY A 17 35.52 -23.54 -2.29
C GLY A 17 35.29 -23.98 -0.85
N ALA A 18 35.41 -23.05 0.09
CA ALA A 18 34.75 -23.22 1.36
C ALA A 18 33.29 -23.54 1.03
N ALA A 19 32.85 -24.75 1.32
CA ALA A 19 31.43 -25.07 1.33
C ALA A 19 30.81 -24.18 2.41
N GLN A 20 30.26 -23.04 2.00
CA GLN A 20 29.62 -22.10 2.91
C GLN A 20 28.29 -22.72 3.37
N ALA A 21 28.04 -22.61 4.67
CA ALA A 21 26.93 -23.28 5.31
C ALA A 21 25.60 -22.70 4.80
N ALA A 22 24.74 -23.57 4.28
CA ALA A 22 23.35 -23.21 3.98
C ALA A 22 22.67 -22.68 5.25
N ILE A 23 21.66 -21.81 5.09
CA ILE A 23 20.83 -21.34 6.20
C ILE A 23 20.24 -22.54 6.95
N THR A 24 20.57 -22.65 8.24
CA THR A 24 20.10 -23.73 9.11
C THR A 24 19.10 -23.23 10.14
N PHE A 25 18.18 -24.12 10.52
CA PHE A 25 17.12 -23.83 11.48
C PHE A 25 17.24 -24.71 12.73
N ASN A 26 16.93 -24.14 13.88
CA ASN A 26 16.85 -24.86 15.15
C ASN A 26 15.53 -25.66 15.27
N ALA A 27 15.34 -26.34 16.39
CA ALA A 27 14.14 -27.15 16.67
C ALA A 27 12.82 -26.34 16.66
N ASN A 28 12.88 -25.02 16.85
CA ASN A 28 11.73 -24.11 16.79
C ASN A 28 11.47 -23.57 15.38
N ASN A 29 12.17 -24.08 14.36
CA ASN A 29 12.15 -23.59 12.98
C ASN A 29 12.67 -22.16 12.79
N LEU A 30 13.39 -21.61 13.78
CA LEU A 30 14.03 -20.30 13.72
C LEU A 30 15.47 -20.42 13.20
N PRO A 31 16.07 -19.36 12.61
CA PRO A 31 17.48 -19.38 12.25
C PRO A 31 18.33 -19.75 13.47
N ASP A 32 19.29 -20.65 13.29
CA ASP A 32 20.16 -21.04 14.41
C ASP A 32 21.23 -19.98 14.72
N ALA A 33 21.94 -20.18 15.84
CA ALA A 33 22.93 -19.21 16.30
C ALA A 33 24.12 -19.03 15.34
N ALA A 34 24.50 -20.08 14.61
CA ALA A 34 25.58 -20.00 13.62
C ALA A 34 25.17 -19.16 12.42
N THR A 35 23.95 -19.39 11.91
CA THR A 35 23.34 -18.58 10.85
C THR A 35 23.27 -17.11 11.26
N LEU A 36 22.72 -16.83 12.45
CA LEU A 36 22.56 -15.45 12.95
C LEU A 36 23.91 -14.74 13.18
N ALA A 37 24.96 -15.46 13.58
CA ALA A 37 26.30 -14.89 13.72
C ALA A 37 26.94 -14.50 12.37
N ASP A 38 26.50 -15.12 11.27
CA ASP A 38 26.94 -14.85 9.90
C ASP A 38 25.85 -14.14 9.08
N THR A 39 25.17 -13.18 9.70
CA THR A 39 24.03 -12.46 9.10
C THR A 39 24.18 -10.95 9.28
N THR A 40 24.05 -10.21 8.18
CA THR A 40 23.80 -8.76 8.23
C THR A 40 22.32 -8.51 8.48
N THR A 41 21.98 -7.70 9.47
CA THR A 41 20.58 -7.44 9.86
C THR A 41 20.15 -6.03 9.46
N VAL A 42 18.96 -5.92 8.88
CA VAL A 42 18.32 -4.67 8.49
C VAL A 42 16.90 -4.61 9.06
N TYR A 43 16.56 -3.50 9.72
CA TYR A 43 15.23 -3.25 10.25
C TYR A 43 14.48 -2.27 9.35
N LEU A 44 13.47 -2.75 8.63
CA LEU A 44 12.62 -1.97 7.72
C LEU A 44 11.23 -1.76 8.33
N SER A 45 10.80 -0.51 8.41
CA SER A 45 9.47 -0.16 8.94
C SER A 45 8.64 0.61 7.92
N GLY A 46 7.32 0.44 7.95
CA GLY A 46 6.41 1.33 7.22
C GLY A 46 5.43 0.65 6.29
N SER A 47 5.13 1.27 5.16
CA SER A 47 4.06 0.89 4.23
C SER A 47 3.88 -0.63 4.07
N SER A 48 2.64 -1.08 4.26
CA SER A 48 2.21 -2.44 3.96
C SER A 48 1.82 -2.61 2.48
N ALA A 49 1.46 -1.52 1.79
CA ALA A 49 1.06 -1.55 0.38
C ALA A 49 2.23 -1.92 -0.54
N GLN A 50 3.47 -1.71 -0.07
CA GLN A 50 4.69 -2.03 -0.82
C GLN A 50 5.33 -3.37 -0.36
N SER A 51 4.61 -4.22 0.38
CA SER A 51 5.16 -5.51 0.85
C SER A 51 5.47 -6.46 -0.31
N ASP A 52 4.58 -6.56 -1.30
CA ASP A 52 4.77 -7.44 -2.45
C ASP A 52 6.00 -7.01 -3.29
N LEU A 53 6.28 -5.71 -3.32
CA LEU A 53 7.47 -5.14 -3.94
C LEU A 53 8.75 -5.54 -3.20
N ILE A 54 8.76 -5.42 -1.87
CA ILE A 54 9.90 -5.83 -1.02
C ILE A 54 10.16 -7.33 -1.18
N GLU A 55 9.10 -8.14 -1.06
CA GLU A 55 9.18 -9.59 -1.23
C GLU A 55 9.71 -9.97 -2.62
N ARG A 56 9.24 -9.28 -3.66
CA ARG A 56 9.72 -9.53 -5.00
C ARG A 56 11.17 -9.11 -5.17
N GLY A 57 11.57 -7.91 -4.77
CA GLY A 57 12.96 -7.46 -4.89
C GLY A 57 13.95 -8.34 -4.14
N LEU A 58 13.55 -8.92 -3.00
CA LEU A 58 14.34 -9.95 -2.32
C LEU A 58 14.38 -11.27 -3.09
N THR A 59 13.40 -11.61 -3.92
CA THR A 59 13.30 -12.94 -4.58
C THR A 59 13.60 -12.94 -6.07
N VAL A 60 13.95 -11.79 -6.69
CA VAL A 60 14.22 -11.74 -8.13
C VAL A 60 15.47 -12.53 -8.50
N GLY A 61 15.39 -13.26 -9.61
CA GLY A 61 16.42 -14.16 -10.09
C GLY A 61 17.62 -13.47 -10.72
N THR A 62 18.78 -14.06 -10.42
CA THR A 62 20.10 -13.96 -11.06
C THR A 62 20.77 -12.59 -11.21
N ASN A 63 20.17 -11.44 -11.56
CA ASN A 63 20.99 -10.22 -11.79
C ASN A 63 20.56 -8.93 -11.07
N GLU A 64 19.43 -8.95 -10.36
CA GLU A 64 18.74 -7.71 -9.91
C GLU A 64 18.28 -7.77 -8.45
N GLY A 65 18.62 -8.86 -7.76
CA GLY A 65 18.20 -9.15 -6.39
C GLY A 65 19.40 -9.23 -5.45
N VAL A 66 19.22 -8.68 -4.25
CA VAL A 66 20.17 -8.75 -3.15
C VAL A 66 20.37 -10.17 -2.62
N CYS A 67 19.31 -10.98 -2.63
CA CYS A 67 19.37 -12.37 -2.20
C CYS A 67 19.62 -13.29 -3.38
N ARG A 68 20.36 -14.37 -3.12
CA ARG A 68 20.51 -15.46 -4.09
C ARG A 68 19.16 -16.13 -4.32
N ALA A 69 18.81 -16.32 -5.59
CA ALA A 69 17.53 -16.91 -5.99
C ALA A 69 17.28 -18.26 -5.28
N GLY A 70 16.06 -18.48 -4.79
CA GLY A 70 15.66 -19.72 -4.14
C GLY A 70 16.17 -19.91 -2.71
N THR A 71 16.82 -18.91 -2.10
CA THR A 71 17.32 -19.00 -0.71
C THR A 71 16.51 -18.18 0.30
N VAL A 72 15.48 -17.45 -0.15
CA VAL A 72 14.71 -16.56 0.72
C VAL A 72 13.71 -17.34 1.55
N HIS A 73 13.85 -17.27 2.87
CA HIS A 73 12.91 -17.81 3.83
C HIS A 73 12.11 -16.67 4.48
N LYS A 74 10.79 -16.76 4.43
CA LYS A 74 9.86 -15.78 5.02
C LYS A 74 9.40 -16.25 6.39
N PHE A 75 9.44 -15.34 7.35
CA PHE A 75 8.81 -15.47 8.66
C PHE A 75 7.70 -14.43 8.77
N GLN A 76 6.56 -14.81 9.34
CA GLN A 76 5.43 -13.90 9.52
C GLN A 76 4.65 -14.25 10.78
N GLU A 77 3.97 -13.26 11.36
CA GLU A 77 2.86 -13.55 12.27
C GLU A 77 1.55 -13.83 11.51
N SER A 78 0.51 -14.28 12.21
CA SER A 78 -0.78 -14.64 11.61
C SER A 78 -1.50 -13.48 10.92
N THR A 79 -1.27 -12.24 11.36
CA THR A 79 -1.92 -11.04 10.77
C THR A 79 -1.11 -10.43 9.63
N GLY A 80 0.12 -10.90 9.38
CA GLY A 80 1.01 -10.33 8.36
C GLY A 80 1.54 -8.92 8.69
N ASN A 81 1.39 -8.46 9.93
CA ASN A 81 1.85 -7.14 10.36
C ASN A 81 3.34 -7.12 10.76
N GLN A 82 3.88 -8.26 11.18
CA GLN A 82 5.28 -8.47 11.51
C GLN A 82 5.85 -9.57 10.63
N LEU A 83 6.91 -9.26 9.90
CA LEU A 83 7.55 -10.14 8.95
C LEU A 83 9.06 -10.10 9.14
N ALA A 84 9.73 -11.13 8.66
CA ALA A 84 11.16 -11.13 8.48
C ALA A 84 11.54 -12.03 7.30
N TYR A 85 12.64 -11.70 6.63
CA TYR A 85 13.15 -12.44 5.48
C TYR A 85 14.63 -12.72 5.71
N ILE A 86 15.03 -13.98 5.70
CA ILE A 86 16.45 -14.35 5.70
C ILE A 86 16.81 -15.01 4.38
N CYS A 87 17.98 -14.68 3.84
CA CYS A 87 18.47 -15.23 2.59
C CYS A 87 19.99 -15.23 2.56
N GLU A 88 20.56 -16.03 1.65
CA GLU A 88 21.97 -15.93 1.33
C GLU A 88 22.15 -14.74 0.39
N LEU A 89 23.17 -13.90 0.62
CA LEU A 89 23.44 -12.75 -0.24
C LEU A 89 23.82 -13.22 -1.67
N ASN A 90 23.43 -12.44 -2.68
CA ASN A 90 23.73 -12.73 -4.08
C ASN A 90 25.18 -12.35 -4.45
N THR A 91 26.18 -12.95 -3.79
CA THR A 91 27.59 -12.65 -4.03
C THR A 91 28.32 -13.80 -4.73
N ALA A 92 29.47 -13.50 -5.32
CA ALA A 92 30.34 -14.52 -5.89
C ALA A 92 30.88 -15.46 -4.80
N ALA A 93 31.09 -14.92 -3.58
CA ALA A 93 31.48 -15.70 -2.42
C ALA A 93 30.45 -16.79 -2.13
N ASN A 94 29.16 -16.44 -2.15
CA ASN A 94 28.03 -17.37 -2.00
C ASN A 94 27.72 -18.19 -3.27
N GLY A 95 28.70 -18.38 -4.15
CA GLY A 95 28.56 -19.25 -5.32
C GLY A 95 27.51 -18.80 -6.34
N SER A 96 27.10 -17.54 -6.32
CA SER A 96 26.20 -17.02 -7.36
C SER A 96 26.90 -17.03 -8.72
N LEU A 97 26.22 -17.58 -9.74
CA LEU A 97 26.69 -17.53 -11.13
C LEU A 97 26.60 -16.11 -11.72
N THR A 98 25.84 -15.25 -11.07
CA THR A 98 25.47 -13.91 -11.51
C THR A 98 25.46 -13.00 -10.28
N PRO A 99 26.63 -12.72 -9.71
CA PRO A 99 26.73 -11.99 -8.45
C PRO A 99 26.31 -10.53 -8.64
N ASP A 100 25.58 -10.00 -7.66
CA ASP A 100 25.33 -8.58 -7.54
C ASP A 100 26.60 -7.88 -7.04
N THR A 101 27.26 -7.17 -7.95
CA THR A 101 28.49 -6.44 -7.69
C THR A 101 28.29 -5.14 -6.91
N SER A 102 27.04 -4.72 -6.70
CA SER A 102 26.68 -3.52 -5.94
C SER A 102 26.61 -3.78 -4.44
N ILE A 103 26.52 -5.06 -4.01
CA ILE A 103 26.67 -5.45 -2.61
C ILE A 103 28.09 -5.06 -2.15
N PRO A 104 28.23 -4.23 -1.10
CA PRO A 104 29.54 -3.74 -0.68
C PRO A 104 30.47 -4.89 -0.24
N ALA A 105 31.70 -4.91 -0.75
CA ALA A 105 32.70 -5.93 -0.37
C ALA A 105 33.05 -5.96 1.13
N SER A 106 32.72 -4.88 1.86
CA SER A 106 32.85 -4.80 3.33
C SER A 106 31.74 -5.54 4.08
N ILE A 107 30.66 -5.95 3.41
CA ILE A 107 29.69 -6.91 3.96
C ILE A 107 30.32 -8.29 3.84
N THR A 108 30.89 -8.78 4.94
CA THR A 108 31.60 -10.07 4.98
C THR A 108 30.73 -11.24 5.41
N THR A 109 29.52 -10.98 5.89
CA THR A 109 28.57 -12.03 6.28
C THR A 109 27.99 -12.71 5.05
N SER A 110 27.67 -14.00 5.14
CA SER A 110 27.05 -14.73 4.02
C SER A 110 25.56 -14.44 3.86
N ASN A 111 24.87 -14.08 4.95
CA ASN A 111 23.41 -13.95 4.97
C ASN A 111 22.94 -12.52 5.18
N LEU A 112 21.70 -12.25 4.76
CA LEU A 112 20.94 -11.04 5.06
C LEU A 112 19.65 -11.41 5.78
N LEU A 113 19.35 -10.71 6.87
CA LEU A 113 18.06 -10.75 7.57
C LEU A 113 17.40 -9.38 7.53
N VAL A 114 16.27 -9.29 6.83
CA VAL A 114 15.44 -8.09 6.77
C VAL A 114 14.22 -8.29 7.66
N TYR A 115 14.17 -7.61 8.80
CA TYR A 115 12.94 -7.48 9.57
C TYR A 115 12.04 -6.44 8.91
N LYS A 116 10.77 -6.77 8.71
CA LYS A 116 9.77 -5.86 8.14
C LYS A 116 8.58 -5.69 9.08
N ARG A 117 8.32 -4.45 9.47
CA ARG A 117 7.12 -4.06 10.21
C ARG A 117 6.12 -3.36 9.29
N ASN A 118 4.93 -3.94 9.15
CA ASN A 118 3.77 -3.40 8.42
C ASN A 118 2.79 -2.66 9.34
N ALA A 119 2.72 -3.03 10.62
CA ALA A 119 1.83 -2.40 11.59
C ALA A 119 1.98 -0.86 11.59
N GLY A 120 0.90 -0.11 11.74
CA GLY A 120 0.93 1.37 11.75
C GLY A 120 1.36 2.06 10.44
N GLY A 121 1.67 1.29 9.39
CA GLY A 121 1.87 1.77 8.02
C GLY A 121 2.96 2.84 7.86
N SER A 122 2.81 3.64 6.81
CA SER A 122 3.75 4.70 6.39
C SER A 122 4.18 5.66 7.50
N GLY A 123 3.29 6.03 8.42
CA GLY A 123 3.65 6.86 9.58
C GLY A 123 4.70 6.21 10.48
N LYS A 124 4.69 4.88 10.62
CA LYS A 124 5.74 4.13 11.32
C LYS A 124 6.97 3.86 10.45
N GLY A 125 6.91 4.10 9.15
CA GLY A 125 8.10 4.21 8.30
C GLY A 125 8.76 5.59 8.41
N VAL A 126 8.00 6.65 8.71
CA VAL A 126 8.54 8.02 8.73
C VAL A 126 8.97 8.44 10.13
N VAL A 127 8.06 8.39 11.10
CA VAL A 127 8.26 9.01 12.40
C VAL A 127 9.45 8.44 13.19
N PRO A 128 9.62 7.11 13.36
CA PRO A 128 10.75 6.56 14.11
C PRO A 128 12.09 6.65 13.38
N ILE A 129 12.10 7.03 12.10
CA ILE A 129 13.32 7.35 11.35
C ILE A 129 13.71 8.80 11.61
N VAL A 130 12.76 9.72 11.45
CA VAL A 130 12.99 11.16 11.61
C VAL A 130 13.34 11.51 13.06
N ALA A 131 12.61 10.94 14.00
CA ALA A 131 12.91 11.00 15.43
C ALA A 131 13.26 9.58 15.89
N PRO A 132 14.56 9.21 15.87
CA PRO A 132 15.03 7.86 16.18
C PRO A 132 14.37 7.29 17.43
N ALA A 133 13.53 6.28 17.24
CA ALA A 133 12.81 5.62 18.32
C ALA A 133 12.76 4.12 18.05
N GLN A 134 12.93 3.34 19.12
CA GLN A 134 12.79 1.89 19.04
C GLN A 134 11.32 1.52 18.79
N ILE A 135 11.10 0.58 17.88
CA ILE A 135 9.79 -0.02 17.62
C ILE A 135 9.93 -1.53 17.58
N GLU A 136 8.80 -2.21 17.72
CA GLU A 136 8.71 -3.65 17.87
C GLU A 136 8.74 -4.40 16.53
N PHE A 137 9.59 -5.41 16.45
CA PHE A 137 9.71 -6.36 15.34
C PHE A 137 9.47 -7.79 15.83
N LEU A 138 9.16 -8.71 14.90
CA LEU A 138 9.13 -10.14 15.20
C LEU A 138 10.49 -10.57 15.78
N ASN A 139 10.53 -11.23 16.92
CA ASN A 139 11.77 -11.77 17.45
C ASN A 139 12.06 -13.14 16.81
N LEU A 140 13.20 -13.29 16.13
CA LEU A 140 13.65 -14.59 15.58
C LEU A 140 14.79 -15.24 16.36
N THR A 141 15.31 -14.57 17.39
CA THR A 141 16.48 -15.05 18.15
C THR A 141 16.07 -15.86 19.37
N THR A 142 15.08 -15.38 20.12
CA THR A 142 14.68 -15.95 21.42
C THR A 142 13.21 -16.33 21.49
N ASN A 143 12.50 -16.39 20.36
CA ASN A 143 11.09 -16.73 20.35
C ASN A 143 10.89 -18.17 20.86
N PRO A 144 10.19 -18.36 21.98
CA PRO A 144 10.08 -19.67 22.62
C PRO A 144 9.12 -20.60 21.88
N SER A 145 8.32 -20.09 20.94
CA SER A 145 7.31 -20.85 20.22
C SER A 145 7.85 -21.41 18.91
N VAL A 146 7.51 -22.68 18.62
CA VAL A 146 7.83 -23.33 17.34
C VAL A 146 7.05 -22.64 16.22
N CYS A 147 7.75 -22.12 15.21
CA CYS A 147 7.09 -21.61 14.01
C CYS A 147 6.61 -22.77 13.14
N THR A 148 5.41 -22.65 12.59
CA THR A 148 4.85 -23.65 11.66
C THR A 148 5.32 -23.35 10.24
N SER A 149 5.72 -24.37 9.49
CA SER A 149 6.22 -24.20 8.12
C SER A 149 5.14 -24.56 7.10
N ALA A 150 5.05 -23.79 6.03
CA ALA A 150 4.23 -24.04 4.85
C ALA A 150 5.08 -24.02 3.58
N SER A 151 4.65 -24.78 2.56
CA SER A 151 5.27 -24.73 1.24
C SER A 151 4.98 -23.41 0.55
N SER A 152 5.87 -23.00 -0.34
CA SER A 152 5.73 -21.81 -1.18
C SER A 152 6.33 -22.06 -2.55
N SER A 153 5.73 -21.46 -3.58
CA SER A 153 6.31 -21.41 -4.93
C SER A 153 7.23 -20.20 -5.14
N VAL A 154 7.27 -19.28 -4.17
CA VAL A 154 8.05 -18.03 -4.25
C VAL A 154 9.22 -18.06 -3.27
N PHE A 155 8.99 -18.54 -2.05
CA PHE A 155 9.99 -18.62 -0.99
C PHE A 155 10.51 -20.05 -0.82
N ALA A 156 11.75 -20.18 -0.36
CA ALA A 156 12.32 -21.44 0.06
C ALA A 156 11.50 -22.08 1.19
N SER A 157 10.99 -21.26 2.12
CA SER A 157 9.90 -21.63 3.01
C SER A 157 9.16 -20.41 3.55
N VAL A 158 7.90 -20.61 3.97
CA VAL A 158 7.13 -19.62 4.73
C VAL A 158 6.88 -20.19 6.12
N LYS A 159 7.22 -19.43 7.15
CA LYS A 159 7.14 -19.83 8.56
C LYS A 159 6.22 -18.88 9.30
N THR A 160 5.16 -19.39 9.90
CA THR A 160 4.25 -18.61 10.73
C THR A 160 4.65 -18.75 12.20
N CYS A 161 4.95 -17.64 12.84
CA CYS A 161 5.47 -17.56 14.20
C CYS A 161 4.47 -16.88 15.14
N ALA A 162 4.44 -17.30 16.40
CA ALA A 162 3.67 -16.61 17.43
C ALA A 162 4.29 -15.24 17.72
N TYR A 163 3.46 -14.20 17.71
CA TYR A 163 3.85 -12.83 17.98
C TYR A 163 2.98 -12.24 19.10
N ASN A 164 3.65 -11.62 20.06
CA ASN A 164 3.04 -10.81 21.10
C ASN A 164 4.07 -9.75 21.50
N VAL A 165 3.66 -8.48 21.52
CA VAL A 165 4.56 -7.36 21.81
C VAL A 165 5.27 -7.48 23.16
N SER A 166 4.65 -8.15 24.13
CA SER A 166 5.18 -8.29 25.50
C SER A 166 6.11 -9.49 25.69
N THR A 167 6.05 -10.50 24.83
CA THR A 167 6.78 -11.76 25.05
C THR A 167 7.70 -12.17 23.91
N ASN A 168 7.32 -11.87 22.66
CA ASN A 168 7.96 -12.41 21.46
C ASN A 168 8.32 -11.30 20.44
N ALA A 169 8.57 -10.09 20.93
CA ALA A 169 9.03 -8.96 20.13
C ALA A 169 10.46 -8.56 20.50
N GLU A 170 11.16 -7.95 19.55
CA GLU A 170 12.43 -7.25 19.77
C GLU A 170 12.28 -5.78 19.38
N PHE A 171 13.00 -4.89 20.07
CA PHE A 171 12.83 -3.44 19.92
C PHE A 171 14.09 -2.81 19.33
N HIS A 172 13.95 -2.21 18.14
CA HIS A 172 15.07 -1.61 17.41
C HIS A 172 14.67 -0.30 16.77
N VAL A 173 15.63 0.62 16.63
CA VAL A 173 15.47 1.76 15.75
C VAL A 173 15.53 1.23 14.32
N PRO A 174 14.52 1.48 13.46
CA PRO A 174 14.57 0.97 12.10
C PRO A 174 15.78 1.54 11.34
N THR A 175 16.49 0.69 10.61
CA THR A 175 17.61 1.07 9.76
C THR A 175 17.15 2.05 8.67
N PHE A 176 15.99 1.77 8.08
CA PHE A 176 15.31 2.66 7.16
C PHE A 176 13.80 2.42 7.18
N GLY A 177 13.06 3.35 6.61
CA GLY A 177 11.62 3.32 6.53
C GLY A 177 11.13 3.46 5.09
N ILE A 178 9.91 2.98 4.86
CA ILE A 178 9.20 3.05 3.58
C ILE A 178 7.83 3.71 3.80
N SER A 179 7.45 4.59 2.89
CA SER A 179 6.18 5.31 2.95
C SER A 179 5.51 5.36 1.58
N ASP A 180 4.18 5.37 1.57
CA ASP A 180 3.36 5.56 0.35
C ASP A 180 3.41 6.99 -0.19
N VAL A 181 3.87 7.92 0.65
CA VAL A 181 3.90 9.37 0.40
C VAL A 181 5.14 9.98 1.02
N ASN A 182 5.47 11.21 0.67
CA ASN A 182 6.61 11.90 1.25
C ASN A 182 6.45 12.18 2.76
N PRO A 183 7.56 12.13 3.55
CA PRO A 183 7.55 12.34 5.01
C PRO A 183 6.82 13.59 5.50
N GLN A 184 6.88 14.69 4.74
CA GLN A 184 6.30 15.99 5.12
C GLN A 184 4.77 15.95 5.27
N ILE A 185 4.10 14.92 4.76
CA ILE A 185 2.65 14.74 4.94
C ILE A 185 2.30 14.28 6.38
N PHE A 186 3.26 13.71 7.10
CA PHE A 186 3.10 13.25 8.48
C PHE A 186 3.44 14.34 9.52
N THR A 187 3.48 15.61 9.11
CA THR A 187 3.78 16.77 9.98
C THR A 187 2.66 17.09 10.97
N VAL A 188 1.40 16.76 10.64
CA VAL A 188 0.23 17.07 11.48
C VAL A 188 -0.13 15.86 12.35
N VAL A 189 0.21 16.00 13.65
CA VAL A 189 0.16 14.94 14.67
C VAL A 189 -1.23 14.35 14.91
N SER A 190 -2.29 15.09 14.59
CA SER A 190 -3.69 14.71 14.85
C SER A 190 -4.41 14.14 13.63
N GLU A 191 -3.73 13.98 12.49
CA GLU A 191 -4.40 13.64 11.22
C GLU A 191 -3.75 12.46 10.50
N ASN A 192 -2.46 12.62 10.18
CA ASN A 192 -1.72 11.68 9.37
C ASN A 192 -0.66 10.94 10.20
N ALA A 193 -0.06 11.56 11.23
CA ALA A 193 0.95 10.91 12.06
C ALA A 193 0.34 9.89 13.05
N PRO A 194 0.98 8.75 13.31
CA PRO A 194 0.46 7.77 14.28
C PRO A 194 0.22 8.39 15.66
N VAL A 195 -0.85 7.93 16.31
CA VAL A 195 -1.27 8.38 17.63
C VAL A 195 -0.14 8.20 18.65
N GLY A 196 0.08 9.19 19.51
CA GLY A 196 1.07 9.13 20.58
C GLY A 196 2.51 9.34 20.12
N THR A 197 2.73 9.74 18.85
CA THR A 197 4.06 10.07 18.35
C THR A 197 4.29 11.57 18.33
N LEU A 198 5.26 12.05 19.12
CA LEU A 198 5.92 13.34 18.98
C LEU A 198 7.27 13.06 18.30
N PRO A 199 7.76 13.91 17.36
CA PRO A 199 7.55 15.36 17.28
C PRO A 199 6.50 15.82 16.25
N ALA A 200 6.04 17.06 16.45
CA ALA A 200 5.37 17.85 15.42
C ALA A 200 6.39 18.23 14.34
N THR A 201 6.10 17.91 13.09
CA THR A 201 6.92 18.25 11.91
C THR A 201 8.24 17.45 11.80
N PRO A 202 8.36 16.49 10.87
CA PRO A 202 9.68 16.15 10.35
C PRO A 202 10.38 17.43 9.88
N PRO A 203 11.61 17.73 10.34
CA PRO A 203 12.37 18.88 9.84
C PRO A 203 12.46 18.80 8.33
N ASN A 204 12.71 19.88 7.59
CA ASN A 204 13.02 19.71 6.16
C ASN A 204 14.23 18.77 6.01
N PRO A 205 14.24 17.85 5.02
CA PRO A 205 15.36 16.95 4.82
C PRO A 205 16.59 17.80 4.54
N THR A 206 17.55 17.77 5.46
CA THR A 206 18.90 18.26 5.18
C THR A 206 19.78 17.05 4.95
N PRO A 207 20.77 17.13 4.03
CA PRO A 207 21.66 16.02 3.78
C PRO A 207 22.39 15.48 5.03
N THR A 208 22.44 16.29 6.08
CA THR A 208 23.10 16.05 7.36
C THR A 208 22.25 15.35 8.42
N THR A 209 20.91 15.39 8.34
CA THR A 209 20.03 14.84 9.39
C THR A 209 19.26 13.60 8.95
N TYR A 210 18.66 13.63 7.76
CA TYR A 210 17.94 12.49 7.21
C TYR A 210 17.78 12.64 5.71
N GLN A 211 17.73 11.51 5.00
CA GLN A 211 17.68 11.44 3.54
C GLN A 211 16.36 10.83 3.08
N ILE A 212 15.86 11.29 1.95
CA ILE A 212 14.66 10.76 1.28
C ILE A 212 15.08 10.32 -0.11
N VAL A 213 14.87 9.05 -0.40
CA VAL A 213 15.05 8.45 -1.73
C VAL A 213 13.66 8.26 -2.35
N PRO A 214 13.40 8.77 -3.56
CA PRO A 214 12.15 8.51 -4.27
C PRO A 214 11.94 7.00 -4.44
N GLY A 215 10.74 6.54 -4.08
CA GLY A 215 10.27 5.17 -4.27
C GLY A 215 9.21 5.09 -5.36
N PRO A 216 8.78 3.89 -5.76
CA PRO A 216 7.88 3.70 -6.89
C PRO A 216 6.55 4.45 -6.75
N ALA A 217 6.01 4.89 -7.87
CA ALA A 217 4.69 5.49 -7.96
C ALA A 217 3.63 4.41 -7.77
N VAL A 218 2.73 4.58 -6.80
CA VAL A 218 1.63 3.65 -6.53
C VAL A 218 0.32 4.29 -7.00
N THR A 219 -0.42 3.57 -7.83
CA THR A 219 -1.77 3.95 -8.25
C THR A 219 -2.77 3.53 -7.18
N PHE A 220 -3.64 4.46 -6.79
CA PHE A 220 -4.74 4.23 -5.87
C PHE A 220 -6.07 4.41 -6.59
N GLY A 221 -7.15 4.03 -5.93
CA GLY A 221 -8.49 4.30 -6.45
C GLY A 221 -9.54 4.20 -5.37
N VAL A 222 -10.70 4.80 -5.68
CA VAL A 222 -11.90 4.64 -4.88
C VAL A 222 -12.52 3.28 -5.15
N VAL A 223 -12.90 2.59 -4.09
CA VAL A 223 -13.59 1.30 -4.16
C VAL A 223 -15.01 1.41 -3.64
N ALA A 224 -15.89 0.62 -4.22
CA ALA A 224 -17.28 0.43 -3.79
C ALA A 224 -17.52 -1.06 -3.54
N THR A 225 -18.35 -1.40 -2.55
CA THR A 225 -18.84 -2.78 -2.40
C THR A 225 -19.53 -3.24 -3.68
N THR A 226 -19.50 -4.53 -4.00
CA THR A 226 -20.06 -5.07 -5.26
C THR A 226 -21.51 -4.65 -5.49
N LYS A 227 -22.35 -4.67 -4.44
CA LYS A 227 -23.74 -4.22 -4.55
C LYS A 227 -23.89 -2.71 -4.75
N LEU A 228 -22.99 -1.90 -4.17
CA LEU A 228 -22.96 -0.46 -4.47
C LEU A 228 -22.49 -0.20 -5.90
N ARG A 229 -21.48 -0.94 -6.38
CA ARG A 229 -21.02 -0.87 -7.76
C ARG A 229 -22.15 -1.19 -8.73
N ASN A 230 -22.90 -2.27 -8.49
CA ASN A 230 -24.06 -2.64 -9.32
C ASN A 230 -25.14 -1.55 -9.28
N ALA A 231 -25.44 -1.00 -8.11
CA ALA A 231 -26.37 0.12 -7.98
C ALA A 231 -25.92 1.36 -8.77
N LEU A 232 -24.62 1.69 -8.74
CA LEU A 232 -24.06 2.79 -9.53
C LEU A 232 -24.16 2.50 -11.03
N GLN A 233 -23.90 1.27 -11.47
CA GLN A 233 -24.06 0.88 -12.86
C GLN A 233 -25.51 0.96 -13.33
N GLU A 234 -26.45 0.43 -12.53
CA GLU A 234 -27.89 0.49 -12.80
C GLU A 234 -28.38 1.94 -12.96
N ALA A 235 -27.83 2.86 -12.15
CA ALA A 235 -28.16 4.27 -12.19
C ALA A 235 -27.50 5.04 -13.35
N GLN A 236 -26.28 4.65 -13.77
CA GLN A 236 -25.47 5.43 -14.71
C GLN A 236 -25.57 4.93 -16.16
N PHE A 237 -25.90 3.66 -16.37
CA PHE A 237 -26.06 3.07 -17.69
C PHE A 237 -27.54 2.89 -18.02
N PRO A 238 -27.97 3.12 -19.27
CA PRO A 238 -29.35 2.82 -19.66
C PRO A 238 -29.62 1.32 -19.56
N ALA A 239 -30.86 0.91 -19.26
CA ALA A 239 -31.24 -0.49 -19.13
C ALA A 239 -30.94 -1.35 -20.38
N SER A 240 -30.82 -0.72 -21.55
CA SER A 240 -30.42 -1.38 -22.81
C SER A 240 -28.93 -1.69 -22.91
N SER A 241 -28.08 -1.10 -22.06
CA SER A 241 -26.64 -1.34 -22.03
C SER A 241 -26.32 -2.67 -21.35
N VAL A 242 -25.35 -3.41 -21.89
CA VAL A 242 -24.78 -4.60 -21.24
C VAL A 242 -24.08 -4.29 -19.92
N CYS A 243 -23.81 -3.01 -19.64
CA CYS A 243 -23.25 -2.54 -18.37
C CYS A 243 -24.30 -2.31 -17.28
N ASN A 244 -25.60 -2.36 -17.61
CA ASN A 244 -26.66 -2.19 -16.62
C ASN A 244 -27.08 -3.56 -16.05
N PRO A 245 -27.08 -3.77 -14.72
CA PRO A 245 -27.47 -5.03 -14.08
C PRO A 245 -28.87 -5.57 -14.41
N THR A 246 -29.78 -4.74 -14.93
CA THR A 246 -31.11 -5.20 -15.35
C THR A 246 -31.12 -5.77 -16.78
N ASN A 247 -30.01 -5.65 -17.51
CA ASN A 247 -29.89 -6.13 -18.87
C ASN A 247 -29.64 -7.65 -18.91
N ALA A 248 -30.26 -8.35 -19.86
CA ALA A 248 -30.09 -9.81 -19.98
C ALA A 248 -28.67 -10.24 -20.37
N GLY A 249 -27.89 -9.36 -21.00
CA GLY A 249 -26.49 -9.59 -21.35
C GLY A 249 -25.50 -9.15 -20.27
N TYR A 250 -25.97 -8.62 -19.14
CA TYR A 250 -25.12 -8.30 -18.01
C TYR A 250 -24.67 -9.59 -17.33
N THR A 251 -23.36 -9.74 -17.21
CA THR A 251 -22.73 -10.82 -16.45
C THR A 251 -22.10 -10.21 -15.19
N ASP A 252 -22.03 -10.97 -14.10
CA ASP A 252 -21.32 -10.56 -12.86
C ASP A 252 -20.72 -11.80 -12.19
N LEU A 253 -19.64 -12.28 -12.77
CA LEU A 253 -18.91 -13.48 -12.40
C LEU A 253 -17.80 -13.11 -11.41
N SER A 254 -17.68 -13.91 -10.35
CA SER A 254 -16.54 -13.82 -9.43
C SER A 254 -15.30 -14.53 -9.99
N GLY A 255 -14.12 -14.11 -9.53
CA GLY A 255 -12.85 -14.75 -9.86
C GLY A 255 -12.16 -14.19 -11.11
N THR A 256 -11.41 -15.04 -11.83
CA THR A 256 -10.56 -14.63 -12.96
C THR A 256 -11.27 -14.61 -14.32
N GLN A 257 -12.59 -14.75 -14.35
CA GLN A 257 -13.33 -14.75 -15.61
C GLN A 257 -13.56 -13.30 -16.07
N VAL A 258 -13.30 -13.03 -17.35
CA VAL A 258 -13.54 -11.70 -17.93
C VAL A 258 -15.04 -11.49 -18.02
N ASP A 259 -15.54 -10.54 -17.23
CA ASP A 259 -16.94 -10.19 -17.19
C ASP A 259 -17.17 -8.77 -17.77
N THR A 260 -18.27 -8.59 -18.50
CA THR A 260 -18.82 -7.29 -18.88
C THR A 260 -18.92 -6.34 -17.68
N ALA A 261 -19.39 -6.79 -16.52
CA ALA A 261 -19.55 -6.03 -15.28
C ALA A 261 -18.31 -5.23 -14.87
N ASP A 262 -17.15 -5.87 -14.92
CA ASP A 262 -15.88 -5.34 -14.40
C ASP A 262 -14.96 -4.83 -15.52
N SER A 263 -15.45 -4.79 -16.75
CA SER A 263 -14.75 -4.18 -17.89
C SER A 263 -14.62 -2.66 -17.73
N GLU A 264 -13.59 -2.07 -18.34
CA GLU A 264 -13.39 -0.62 -18.30
C GLU A 264 -14.63 0.15 -18.79
N ALA A 265 -15.32 -0.35 -19.82
CA ALA A 265 -16.52 0.27 -20.38
C ALA A 265 -17.68 0.33 -19.37
N CYS A 266 -17.80 -0.68 -18.52
CA CYS A 266 -18.89 -0.79 -17.55
C CYS A 266 -18.53 -0.28 -16.16
N MET A 267 -17.28 0.10 -15.89
CA MET A 267 -16.92 0.74 -14.62
C MET A 267 -17.82 1.98 -14.37
N PRO A 268 -18.52 2.05 -13.23
CA PRO A 268 -19.24 3.26 -12.87
C PRO A 268 -18.25 4.38 -12.52
N ASN A 269 -18.75 5.62 -12.56
CA ASN A 269 -17.96 6.82 -12.35
C ASN A 269 -18.40 7.58 -11.09
N LEU A 270 -17.42 8.10 -10.34
CA LEU A 270 -17.62 9.14 -9.35
C LEU A 270 -16.73 10.34 -9.70
N ASN A 271 -17.30 11.54 -9.72
CA ASN A 271 -16.48 12.74 -9.89
C ASN A 271 -15.74 13.10 -8.58
N LYS A 272 -14.63 13.84 -8.69
CA LYS A 272 -13.82 14.28 -7.53
C LYS A 272 -14.65 15.03 -6.49
N GLY A 273 -15.65 15.82 -6.91
CA GLY A 273 -16.54 16.55 -6.00
C GLY A 273 -17.34 15.61 -5.11
N THR A 274 -17.86 14.52 -5.68
CA THR A 274 -18.60 13.47 -4.96
C THR A 274 -17.69 12.71 -4.01
N ILE A 275 -16.49 12.36 -4.47
CA ILE A 275 -15.48 11.69 -3.64
C ILE A 275 -15.13 12.58 -2.44
N SER A 276 -14.87 13.87 -2.68
CA SER A 276 -14.59 14.85 -1.62
C SER A 276 -15.78 15.02 -0.66
N ALA A 277 -17.01 14.95 -1.17
CA ALA A 277 -18.23 15.04 -0.39
C ALA A 277 -18.45 13.83 0.53
N LEU A 278 -18.07 12.63 0.09
CA LEU A 278 -18.17 11.39 0.86
C LEU A 278 -17.12 11.35 1.99
N PHE A 279 -15.88 11.73 1.69
CA PHE A 279 -14.74 11.43 2.56
C PHE A 279 -14.22 12.60 3.39
N ALA A 280 -14.69 13.82 3.17
CA ALA A 280 -14.24 14.95 3.98
C ALA A 280 -14.82 14.93 5.40
N ALA A 281 -13.98 15.28 6.37
CA ALA A 281 -14.36 15.41 7.77
C ALA A 281 -15.46 16.47 7.98
N TYR A 282 -16.25 16.25 9.03
CA TYR A 282 -17.30 17.16 9.46
C TYR A 282 -16.77 18.11 10.54
N PRO A 283 -17.19 19.39 10.56
CA PRO A 283 -16.75 20.34 11.57
C PRO A 283 -17.12 19.89 12.99
N THR A 284 -16.27 20.24 13.96
CA THR A 284 -16.49 20.02 15.40
C THR A 284 -16.52 21.38 16.14
N PRO A 285 -17.50 21.64 17.04
CA PRO A 285 -18.63 20.79 17.43
C PRO A 285 -19.79 20.82 16.41
N VAL A 286 -20.67 19.82 16.49
CA VAL A 286 -21.81 19.61 15.57
C VAL A 286 -22.99 20.55 15.86
N ALA A 287 -22.85 21.48 16.80
CA ALA A 287 -23.89 22.42 17.22
C ALA A 287 -24.54 23.21 16.06
N PRO A 288 -23.84 23.60 14.97
CA PRO A 288 -24.47 24.22 13.81
C PRO A 288 -25.36 23.27 12.97
N LEU A 289 -25.17 21.95 13.09
CA LEU A 289 -25.90 20.91 12.34
C LEU A 289 -27.21 20.50 13.02
N ALA A 290 -27.28 20.56 14.36
CA ALA A 290 -28.47 20.18 15.12
C ALA A 290 -29.66 21.15 14.90
N ALA A 291 -29.39 22.42 14.58
CA ALA A 291 -30.43 23.43 14.33
C ALA A 291 -31.14 23.29 12.97
N ASN A 292 -30.68 22.38 12.08
CA ASN A 292 -31.14 22.32 10.69
C ASN A 292 -31.49 20.90 10.21
N ILE A 293 -32.12 20.10 11.07
CA ILE A 293 -32.65 18.76 10.70
C ILE A 293 -33.74 18.85 9.60
N SER A 294 -34.34 20.03 9.38
CA SER A 294 -35.38 20.28 8.37
C SER A 294 -34.88 21.04 7.13
N ALA A 295 -33.60 21.42 7.04
CA ALA A 295 -33.05 22.07 5.87
C ALA A 295 -31.78 21.34 5.37
N PRO A 296 -31.69 20.93 4.11
CA PRO A 296 -30.47 20.36 3.51
C PRO A 296 -29.29 21.36 3.42
N ALA A 297 -29.30 22.44 4.19
CA ALA A 297 -28.49 23.64 3.98
C ALA A 297 -27.28 23.81 4.91
N LEU A 298 -26.97 22.91 5.85
CA LEU A 298 -25.74 23.04 6.67
C LEU A 298 -24.92 21.73 6.76
N GLY A 299 -24.74 21.13 5.58
CA GLY A 299 -23.66 20.20 5.24
C GLY A 299 -23.27 20.42 3.78
N ALA A 300 -23.21 21.68 3.34
CA ALA A 300 -23.09 22.07 1.94
C ALA A 300 -21.97 21.27 1.25
N GLY A 301 -22.38 20.33 0.39
CA GLY A 301 -21.47 19.46 -0.36
C GLY A 301 -20.91 18.24 0.38
N LYS A 302 -21.56 17.69 1.42
CA LYS A 302 -21.21 16.38 2.03
C LYS A 302 -22.31 15.33 1.83
N ILE A 303 -21.93 14.04 1.75
CA ILE A 303 -22.85 12.92 1.53
C ILE A 303 -22.74 11.92 2.70
N ASN A 304 -23.81 11.80 3.49
CA ASN A 304 -23.93 10.82 4.59
C ASN A 304 -25.05 9.79 4.35
N GLN A 305 -25.88 10.02 3.33
CA GLN A 305 -26.96 9.14 2.88
C GLN A 305 -26.92 9.07 1.35
N TRP A 306 -27.12 7.88 0.79
CA TRP A 306 -27.17 7.66 -0.66
C TRP A 306 -28.38 8.30 -1.34
N THR A 307 -29.36 8.79 -0.58
CA THR A 307 -30.46 9.64 -1.08
C THR A 307 -30.00 11.06 -1.44
N GLN A 308 -28.81 11.47 -1.01
CA GLN A 308 -28.21 12.78 -1.34
C GLN A 308 -27.38 12.72 -2.62
N PHE A 309 -26.93 11.54 -3.03
CA PHE A 309 -26.16 11.37 -4.26
C PHE A 309 -27.09 11.26 -5.47
N LYS A 310 -27.07 12.29 -6.32
CA LYS A 310 -27.91 12.37 -7.53
C LYS A 310 -27.18 11.79 -8.74
N VAL A 311 -27.89 10.99 -9.52
CA VAL A 311 -27.48 10.54 -10.86
C VAL A 311 -28.61 10.94 -11.80
N GLY A 312 -28.36 11.94 -12.65
CA GLY A 312 -29.43 12.61 -13.39
C GLY A 312 -30.41 13.32 -12.45
N ALA A 313 -31.72 13.09 -12.64
CA ALA A 313 -32.78 13.73 -11.86
C ALA A 313 -33.13 13.02 -10.54
N SER A 314 -32.70 11.76 -10.37
CA SER A 314 -33.06 10.90 -9.24
C SER A 314 -31.87 10.69 -8.30
N ASP A 315 -32.13 10.35 -7.04
CA ASP A 315 -31.06 9.86 -6.16
C ASP A 315 -30.79 8.37 -6.35
N LEU A 316 -29.55 7.97 -6.08
CA LEU A 316 -29.07 6.61 -6.22
C LEU A 316 -29.93 5.62 -5.43
N TYR A 317 -30.26 5.91 -4.18
CA TYR A 317 -30.97 4.96 -3.33
C TYR A 317 -32.41 4.69 -3.80
N THR A 318 -33.10 5.71 -4.30
CA THR A 318 -34.50 5.60 -4.70
C THR A 318 -34.67 4.92 -6.06
N GLN A 319 -33.76 5.14 -7.01
CA GLN A 319 -33.94 4.67 -8.38
C GLN A 319 -33.52 3.23 -8.66
N VAL A 320 -32.68 2.63 -7.82
CA VAL A 320 -32.16 1.28 -8.06
C VAL A 320 -33.10 0.18 -7.57
N SER A 321 -33.03 -0.97 -8.23
CA SER A 321 -33.79 -2.16 -7.94
C SER A 321 -33.54 -2.73 -6.54
N ALA A 322 -34.53 -3.43 -6.00
CA ALA A 322 -34.44 -4.09 -4.71
C ALA A 322 -33.29 -5.11 -4.61
N ALA A 323 -32.84 -5.68 -5.74
CA ALA A 323 -31.74 -6.64 -5.79
C ALA A 323 -30.40 -6.04 -5.37
N ASN A 324 -30.18 -4.77 -5.70
CA ASN A 324 -28.94 -4.05 -5.40
C ASN A 324 -29.06 -3.14 -4.17
N LYS A 325 -30.26 -2.98 -3.62
CA LYS A 325 -30.58 -1.97 -2.59
C LYS A 325 -30.48 -2.52 -1.15
N PRO A 326 -29.67 -1.90 -0.27
CA PRO A 326 -29.64 -2.26 1.15
C PRO A 326 -30.86 -1.71 1.89
N GLY A 327 -31.18 -2.28 3.05
CA GLY A 327 -32.29 -1.83 3.90
C GLY A 327 -32.12 -0.41 4.49
N SER A 328 -30.96 0.21 4.32
CA SER A 328 -30.67 1.57 4.79
C SER A 328 -29.89 2.34 3.73
N ALA A 329 -30.24 3.60 3.51
CA ALA A 329 -29.52 4.52 2.62
C ALA A 329 -28.22 5.05 3.24
N LYS A 330 -27.85 4.65 4.45
CA LYS A 330 -26.70 5.20 5.16
C LYS A 330 -25.41 4.94 4.40
N VAL A 331 -24.56 5.96 4.31
CA VAL A 331 -23.18 5.80 3.79
C VAL A 331 -22.32 5.11 4.84
N HIS A 332 -21.64 4.05 4.43
CA HIS A 332 -20.56 3.42 5.18
C HIS A 332 -19.23 3.67 4.49
N ILE A 333 -18.19 3.91 5.28
CA ILE A 333 -16.83 4.19 4.80
C ILE A 333 -15.88 3.24 5.51
N CYS A 334 -15.23 2.37 4.74
CA CYS A 334 -14.07 1.62 5.19
C CYS A 334 -12.83 2.47 4.88
N SER A 335 -12.23 3.05 5.92
CA SER A 335 -11.04 3.90 5.82
C SER A 335 -9.88 3.23 6.54
N ARG A 336 -8.65 3.64 6.21
CA ARG A 336 -7.47 3.27 7.01
C ARG A 336 -7.39 4.13 8.29
N THR A 337 -6.71 3.60 9.30
CA THR A 337 -6.40 4.32 10.55
C THR A 337 -5.41 5.47 10.34
N VAL A 338 -5.33 6.35 11.34
CA VAL A 338 -4.30 7.40 11.43
C VAL A 338 -2.90 6.77 11.39
N GLY A 339 -1.94 7.39 10.69
CA GLY A 339 -0.64 6.78 10.38
C GLY A 339 -0.58 6.10 9.02
N SER A 340 -1.72 5.83 8.38
CA SER A 340 -1.75 5.18 7.06
C SER A 340 -1.36 6.14 5.93
N GLY A 341 -0.40 5.73 5.11
CA GLY A 341 -0.03 6.46 3.89
C GLY A 341 -1.13 6.44 2.85
N THR A 342 -1.87 5.34 2.70
CA THR A 342 -3.07 5.27 1.84
C THR A 342 -4.15 6.30 2.24
N LYS A 343 -4.33 6.57 3.54
CA LYS A 343 -5.26 7.63 3.97
C LYS A 343 -4.67 9.02 3.73
N ALA A 344 -3.39 9.18 4.04
CA ALA A 344 -2.69 10.44 3.86
C ALA A 344 -2.68 10.88 2.38
N GLN A 345 -2.36 9.96 1.46
CA GLN A 345 -2.36 10.18 0.02
C GLN A 345 -3.75 10.57 -0.50
N PHE A 346 -4.79 9.87 -0.03
CA PHE A 346 -6.17 10.18 -0.40
C PHE A 346 -6.55 11.61 0.06
N GLY A 347 -6.16 11.97 1.29
CA GLY A 347 -6.37 13.32 1.82
C GLY A 347 -5.68 14.39 0.98
N VAL A 348 -4.45 14.13 0.52
CA VAL A 348 -3.72 15.03 -0.38
C VAL A 348 -4.43 15.18 -1.71
N LYS A 349 -4.82 14.07 -2.36
CA LYS A 349 -5.35 14.10 -3.74
C LYS A 349 -6.77 14.64 -3.88
N PHE A 350 -7.64 14.38 -2.91
CA PHE A 350 -9.05 14.77 -3.02
C PHE A 350 -9.44 15.90 -2.10
N LEU A 351 -8.71 16.10 -1.00
CA LEU A 351 -9.13 17.03 0.04
C LEU A 351 -8.14 18.17 0.26
N ASP A 352 -7.04 18.23 -0.51
CA ASP A 352 -5.96 19.20 -0.33
C ASP A 352 -5.39 19.18 1.10
N ASN A 353 -5.52 18.04 1.80
CA ASN A 353 -5.13 17.92 3.19
C ASN A 353 -3.62 18.14 3.30
N VAL A 354 -3.19 18.94 4.28
CA VAL A 354 -1.79 19.36 4.54
C VAL A 354 -1.06 20.07 3.39
N CYS A 355 -1.69 20.24 2.22
CA CYS A 355 -1.09 20.87 1.05
C CYS A 355 -1.52 22.33 0.86
N GLY A 356 -2.74 22.68 1.25
CA GLY A 356 -3.27 24.04 1.21
C GLY A 356 -3.90 24.49 2.53
N THR A 357 -4.12 25.81 2.65
CA THR A 357 -4.70 26.41 3.87
C THR A 357 -6.19 26.10 4.05
N ASN A 358 -6.86 25.65 3.00
CA ASN A 358 -8.30 25.32 2.98
C ASN A 358 -8.57 23.81 2.87
N GLY A 359 -7.53 22.98 3.02
CA GLY A 359 -7.66 21.54 2.93
C GLY A 359 -8.60 20.96 3.99
N SER A 360 -9.29 19.88 3.65
CA SER A 360 -10.12 19.12 4.58
C SER A 360 -9.41 17.83 5.00
N LYS A 361 -9.61 17.42 6.25
CA LYS A 361 -9.19 16.11 6.72
C LYS A 361 -10.07 15.02 6.09
N VAL A 362 -9.54 13.81 5.99
CA VAL A 362 -10.36 12.61 5.75
C VAL A 362 -11.18 12.31 7.00
N VAL A 363 -12.46 12.03 6.84
CA VAL A 363 -13.38 11.64 7.90
C VAL A 363 -12.85 10.42 8.66
N GLN A 364 -12.92 10.48 9.99
CA GLN A 364 -12.32 9.49 10.87
C GLN A 364 -13.35 8.83 11.78
N HIS A 365 -12.98 7.67 12.33
CA HIS A 365 -13.79 7.01 13.34
C HIS A 365 -13.95 7.85 14.62
N ALA A 366 -12.92 8.61 15.01
CA ALA A 366 -13.00 9.55 16.14
C ALA A 366 -14.01 10.68 15.93
N ASP A 367 -14.39 10.98 14.67
CA ASP A 367 -15.49 11.90 14.36
C ASP A 367 -16.87 11.29 14.74
N HIS A 368 -16.93 10.02 15.15
CA HIS A 368 -18.18 9.29 15.42
C HIS A 368 -18.28 8.63 16.79
N SER A 369 -17.40 8.98 17.75
CA SER A 369 -17.24 8.49 19.15
C SER A 369 -18.34 7.62 19.81
N ALA A 370 -18.79 6.54 19.17
CA ALA A 370 -19.90 5.72 19.67
C ALA A 370 -19.77 4.23 19.34
N ILE A 371 -18.67 3.79 18.72
CA ILE A 371 -18.41 2.35 18.49
C ILE A 371 -16.94 2.08 18.81
N GLY A 372 -16.58 2.04 20.09
CA GLY A 372 -15.26 1.55 20.48
C GLY A 372 -15.11 0.10 20.01
N GLU A 373 -14.22 -0.14 19.05
CA GLU A 373 -13.82 -1.47 18.63
C GLU A 373 -12.95 -2.13 19.72
N SER A 374 -13.24 -3.39 20.01
CA SER A 374 -12.39 -4.21 20.89
C SER A 374 -11.03 -4.40 20.24
N GLY A 375 -9.97 -3.82 20.81
CA GLY A 375 -8.58 -3.94 20.33
C GLY A 375 -7.81 -2.61 20.23
N GLN A 376 -8.51 -1.48 20.27
CA GLN A 376 -7.88 -0.15 20.35
C GLN A 376 -7.84 0.33 21.80
N THR A 377 -6.91 -0.19 22.61
CA THR A 377 -6.66 0.28 23.98
C THR A 377 -5.99 1.66 23.96
N GLY A 378 -6.77 2.71 23.69
CA GLY A 378 -6.23 4.09 23.72
C GLY A 378 -7.18 5.20 23.29
N TYR A 379 -8.25 4.91 22.53
CA TYR A 379 -9.25 5.93 22.15
C TYR A 379 -10.54 5.72 22.94
N LYS A 380 -10.63 6.31 24.13
CA LYS A 380 -11.87 6.36 24.90
C LYS A 380 -12.80 7.42 24.31
N ALA A 381 -13.88 6.95 23.71
CA ALA A 381 -14.99 7.76 23.24
C ALA A 381 -15.77 8.41 24.39
N GLY A 382 -16.11 9.70 24.25
CA GLY A 382 -17.19 10.33 25.01
C GLY A 382 -18.54 10.11 24.30
N PRO A 383 -19.67 10.16 25.01
CA PRO A 383 -20.99 9.91 24.42
C PRO A 383 -21.38 11.00 23.41
N ILE A 384 -21.58 10.62 22.14
CA ILE A 384 -22.28 11.44 21.16
C ILE A 384 -23.80 11.24 21.31
N ALA A 385 -24.57 12.33 21.28
CA ALA A 385 -26.03 12.26 21.27
C ALA A 385 -26.55 11.58 19.99
N ASN A 386 -27.62 10.78 20.10
CA ASN A 386 -28.24 10.00 19.01
C ASN A 386 -28.51 10.77 17.70
N VAL A 387 -28.61 12.09 17.75
CA VAL A 387 -28.83 12.98 16.61
C VAL A 387 -27.64 13.01 15.64
N GLU A 388 -26.40 13.02 16.13
CA GLU A 388 -25.23 13.11 15.25
C GLU A 388 -25.00 11.81 14.47
N LYS A 389 -25.45 10.66 15.00
CA LYS A 389 -25.45 9.36 14.30
C LYS A 389 -26.28 9.39 13.02
N LEU A 390 -27.32 10.22 12.95
CA LEU A 390 -28.13 10.37 11.73
C LEU A 390 -27.45 11.30 10.70
N LEU A 391 -26.62 12.25 11.17
CA LEU A 391 -26.08 13.36 10.38
C LEU A 391 -24.66 13.13 9.83
N ARG A 392 -24.05 11.96 10.04
CA ARG A 392 -22.69 11.66 9.53
C ARG A 392 -22.58 10.24 8.96
N PRO A 393 -21.69 9.94 7.98
CA PRO A 393 -21.49 8.57 7.50
C PRO A 393 -21.03 7.65 8.64
N MET A 394 -21.09 6.33 8.47
CA MET A 394 -20.51 5.40 9.43
C MET A 394 -19.10 5.04 8.97
N VAL A 395 -18.08 5.38 9.78
CA VAL A 395 -16.67 5.18 9.43
C VAL A 395 -16.08 4.05 10.25
N HIS A 396 -15.49 3.08 9.55
CA HIS A 396 -14.78 1.95 10.11
C HIS A 396 -13.29 2.13 9.80
N ALA A 397 -12.44 2.13 10.83
CA ALA A 397 -11.03 2.50 10.68
C ALA A 397 -10.12 1.27 10.80
N MET A 398 -9.47 0.92 9.69
CA MET A 398 -8.79 -0.36 9.50
C MET A 398 -7.27 -0.22 9.58
N ALA A 399 -6.58 -1.15 10.23
CA ALA A 399 -5.13 -1.09 10.43
C ALA A 399 -4.36 -1.38 9.13
N SER A 400 -4.83 -2.39 8.38
CA SER A 400 -4.20 -2.84 7.14
C SER A 400 -5.09 -2.64 5.89
N GLY A 401 -4.50 -2.84 4.70
CA GLY A 401 -5.27 -2.91 3.46
C GLY A 401 -6.13 -4.18 3.37
N GLY A 402 -5.71 -5.26 4.02
CA GLY A 402 -6.47 -6.50 4.14
C GLY A 402 -7.71 -6.32 5.02
N ASP A 403 -7.57 -5.66 6.16
CA ASP A 403 -8.67 -5.34 7.07
C ASP A 403 -9.70 -4.42 6.39
N LEU A 404 -9.24 -3.51 5.53
CA LEU A 404 -10.12 -2.67 4.70
C LEU A 404 -10.91 -3.50 3.69
N ALA A 405 -10.26 -4.48 3.04
CA ALA A 405 -10.96 -5.44 2.18
C ALA A 405 -11.97 -6.28 2.96
N GLU A 406 -11.61 -6.73 4.16
CA GLU A 406 -12.49 -7.47 5.08
C GLU A 406 -13.72 -6.65 5.46
N CYS A 407 -13.54 -5.38 5.84
CA CYS A 407 -14.61 -4.42 6.09
C CYS A 407 -15.62 -4.35 4.93
N LEU A 408 -15.10 -4.20 3.70
CA LEU A 408 -15.94 -4.13 2.51
C LEU A 408 -16.67 -5.45 2.25
N ASN A 409 -15.99 -6.58 2.41
CA ASN A 409 -16.56 -7.92 2.23
C ASN A 409 -17.74 -8.17 3.17
N GLU A 410 -17.57 -7.89 4.45
CA GLU A 410 -18.60 -8.15 5.46
C GLU A 410 -19.79 -7.18 5.34
N LEU A 411 -19.55 -5.93 4.95
CA LEU A 411 -20.63 -4.98 4.67
C LEU A 411 -21.42 -5.37 3.42
N ASP A 412 -20.75 -5.86 2.37
CA ASP A 412 -21.44 -6.36 1.17
C ASP A 412 -22.26 -7.63 1.44
N ALA A 413 -21.69 -8.58 2.19
CA ALA A 413 -22.37 -9.81 2.61
C ALA A 413 -23.47 -9.55 3.64
N GLY A 414 -23.31 -8.50 4.44
CA GLY A 414 -24.16 -8.21 5.59
C GLY A 414 -23.92 -9.13 6.78
N SER A 415 -22.79 -9.84 6.86
CA SER A 415 -22.47 -10.77 7.93
C SER A 415 -20.96 -10.80 8.21
N ALA A 416 -20.58 -11.04 9.47
CA ALA A 416 -19.18 -11.29 9.81
C ALA A 416 -18.67 -12.56 9.10
N ASN A 417 -17.42 -12.53 8.66
CA ASN A 417 -16.75 -13.73 8.16
C ASN A 417 -16.05 -14.47 9.32
N THR A 418 -15.48 -15.65 9.04
CA THR A 418 -14.75 -16.44 10.03
C THR A 418 -13.33 -15.94 10.34
N ALA A 419 -12.83 -14.94 9.61
CA ALA A 419 -11.50 -14.35 9.82
C ALA A 419 -11.45 -13.40 11.02
N GLY A 420 -12.59 -12.80 11.40
CA GLY A 420 -12.84 -12.24 12.72
C GLY A 420 -12.08 -10.95 13.06
N ASN A 421 -11.46 -10.26 12.10
CA ASN A 421 -10.80 -8.97 12.38
C ASN A 421 -11.78 -7.80 12.28
N PHE A 422 -12.86 -7.94 11.49
CA PHE A 422 -14.02 -7.06 11.51
C PHE A 422 -15.24 -7.84 12.06
N ALA A 423 -16.01 -7.22 12.95
CA ALA A 423 -17.16 -7.89 13.58
C ALA A 423 -18.34 -6.91 13.70
N PRO A 424 -19.17 -6.76 12.65
CA PRO A 424 -20.32 -5.85 12.66
C PRO A 424 -21.41 -6.26 13.68
N GLY A 425 -21.35 -7.48 14.22
CA GLY A 425 -22.42 -8.10 15.01
C GLY A 425 -22.80 -7.41 16.33
N THR A 426 -22.00 -6.48 16.85
CA THR A 426 -22.34 -5.71 18.06
C THR A 426 -22.68 -4.23 17.78
N ALA A 427 -22.38 -3.73 16.59
CA ALA A 427 -22.48 -2.31 16.25
C ALA A 427 -23.78 -1.93 15.50
N TYR A 428 -24.48 -2.92 14.92
CA TYR A 428 -25.55 -2.66 13.93
C TYR A 428 -26.91 -3.32 14.23
N GLY A 429 -27.07 -3.91 15.42
CA GLY A 429 -28.25 -4.64 15.87
C GLY A 429 -27.85 -5.76 16.84
N ALA A 430 -28.82 -6.54 17.32
CA ALA A 430 -28.54 -7.71 18.16
C ALA A 430 -27.51 -8.65 17.51
N ALA A 431 -26.75 -9.40 18.30
CA ALA A 431 -25.84 -10.41 17.79
C ALA A 431 -26.58 -11.34 16.81
N GLY A 432 -26.11 -11.38 15.55
CA GLY A 432 -26.77 -12.10 14.45
C GLY A 432 -27.61 -11.23 13.50
N ALA A 433 -27.66 -9.91 13.66
CA ALA A 433 -28.31 -9.00 12.71
C ALA A 433 -27.52 -8.97 11.38
N THR A 434 -27.97 -9.77 10.41
CA THR A 434 -27.42 -9.80 9.06
C THR A 434 -28.08 -8.74 8.19
N ALA A 435 -27.31 -7.77 7.71
CA ALA A 435 -27.88 -6.78 6.80
C ALA A 435 -26.81 -6.11 5.92
N VAL A 436 -26.97 -6.32 4.61
CA VAL A 436 -26.18 -5.71 3.55
C VAL A 436 -26.11 -4.19 3.71
N ARG A 437 -24.93 -3.61 3.43
CA ARG A 437 -24.68 -2.16 3.39
C ARG A 437 -23.90 -1.80 2.14
N TRP A 438 -24.22 -0.62 1.60
CA TRP A 438 -23.34 0.01 0.62
C TRP A 438 -22.22 0.72 1.34
N ALA A 439 -20.99 0.39 0.98
CA ALA A 439 -19.81 1.02 1.53
C ALA A 439 -18.84 1.45 0.42
N VAL A 440 -18.08 2.50 0.72
CA VAL A 440 -16.97 2.99 -0.09
C VAL A 440 -15.67 2.94 0.71
N GLY A 441 -14.55 2.92 0.01
CA GLY A 441 -13.22 3.04 0.58
C GLY A 441 -12.22 3.54 -0.46
N PHE A 442 -10.94 3.46 -0.12
CA PHE A 442 -9.85 3.77 -1.04
C PHE A 442 -8.71 2.77 -0.82
N GLN A 443 -8.12 2.31 -1.92
CA GLN A 443 -7.24 1.16 -1.91
C GLN A 443 -6.22 1.25 -3.06
N SER A 444 -5.05 0.64 -2.91
CA SER A 444 -3.99 0.58 -3.92
C SER A 444 -4.27 -0.47 -4.99
N LEU A 445 -3.99 -0.19 -6.25
CA LEU A 445 -4.41 -1.03 -7.37
C LEU A 445 -3.63 -2.35 -7.53
N ASP A 446 -2.72 -2.66 -6.61
CA ASP A 446 -2.11 -3.98 -6.45
C ASP A 446 -3.02 -4.97 -5.69
N LYS A 447 -4.25 -4.59 -5.28
CA LYS A 447 -5.18 -5.56 -4.69
C LYS A 447 -6.39 -5.82 -5.56
N ASN A 448 -6.97 -6.99 -5.32
CA ASN A 448 -8.24 -7.46 -5.86
C ASN A 448 -8.33 -7.55 -7.39
N ALA A 449 -7.19 -7.63 -8.09
CA ALA A 449 -7.15 -7.93 -9.52
C ALA A 449 -7.82 -9.27 -9.88
N ASN A 450 -7.82 -10.23 -8.95
CA ASN A 450 -8.48 -11.53 -9.10
C ASN A 450 -9.96 -11.53 -8.70
N LEU A 451 -10.52 -10.37 -8.32
CA LEU A 451 -11.92 -10.20 -7.93
C LEU A 451 -12.38 -11.08 -6.75
N ALA A 452 -11.44 -11.54 -5.91
CA ALA A 452 -11.73 -12.42 -4.78
C ALA A 452 -12.45 -11.72 -3.61
N ASN A 453 -12.33 -10.40 -3.51
CA ASN A 453 -13.05 -9.58 -2.54
C ASN A 453 -14.29 -8.93 -3.18
N ALA A 454 -15.32 -8.72 -2.38
CA ALA A 454 -16.62 -8.14 -2.73
C ALA A 454 -16.59 -6.59 -2.82
N TYR A 455 -15.56 -6.06 -3.46
CA TYR A 455 -15.47 -4.64 -3.84
C TYR A 455 -14.87 -4.48 -5.24
N ARG A 456 -15.11 -3.32 -5.86
CA ARG A 456 -14.59 -2.97 -7.18
C ARG A 456 -14.12 -1.52 -7.20
N PHE A 457 -13.11 -1.25 -8.01
CA PHE A 457 -12.66 0.10 -8.29
C PHE A 457 -13.66 0.83 -9.19
N VAL A 458 -13.78 2.14 -9.00
CA VAL A 458 -14.62 3.01 -9.83
C VAL A 458 -13.76 3.99 -10.63
N LYS A 459 -14.31 4.49 -11.74
CA LYS A 459 -13.70 5.60 -12.48
C LYS A 459 -13.75 6.89 -11.67
N ILE A 460 -12.75 7.73 -11.90
CA ILE A 460 -12.70 9.08 -11.35
C ILE A 460 -12.73 10.06 -12.51
N ASP A 461 -13.72 10.96 -12.50
CA ASP A 461 -13.95 11.91 -13.60
C ASP A 461 -13.99 11.25 -15.00
N GLY A 462 -14.52 10.03 -15.09
CA GLY A 462 -14.64 9.25 -16.32
C GLY A 462 -13.40 8.42 -16.68
N VAL A 463 -12.30 8.55 -15.94
CA VAL A 463 -11.02 7.90 -16.22
C VAL A 463 -10.80 6.69 -15.31
N ALA A 464 -10.41 5.56 -15.91
CA ALA A 464 -10.08 4.34 -15.18
C ALA A 464 -8.66 4.39 -14.60
N PRO A 465 -8.39 3.75 -13.44
CA PRO A 465 -7.08 3.73 -12.80
C PRO A 465 -6.11 2.77 -13.50
N THR A 466 -5.79 2.99 -14.78
CA THR A 466 -4.81 2.17 -15.51
C THR A 466 -3.43 2.82 -15.49
N LEU A 467 -2.36 2.03 -15.63
CA LEU A 467 -0.99 2.57 -15.74
C LEU A 467 -0.87 3.51 -16.93
N ALA A 468 -1.56 3.22 -18.04
CA ALA A 468 -1.60 4.09 -19.21
C ALA A 468 -2.22 5.46 -18.89
N ASN A 469 -3.33 5.47 -18.15
CA ASN A 469 -3.99 6.71 -17.74
C ASN A 469 -3.20 7.49 -16.68
N VAL A 470 -2.42 6.81 -15.83
CA VAL A 470 -1.48 7.48 -14.93
C VAL A 470 -0.33 8.10 -15.72
N ALA A 471 0.31 7.35 -16.61
CA ALA A 471 1.48 7.80 -17.37
C ALA A 471 1.16 8.92 -18.37
N ASN A 472 -0.08 9.00 -18.87
CA ASN A 472 -0.53 10.11 -19.71
C ASN A 472 -1.08 11.31 -18.89
N GLY A 473 -1.14 11.20 -17.56
CA GLY A 473 -1.59 12.26 -16.66
C GLY A 473 -3.11 12.43 -16.53
N SER A 474 -3.92 11.58 -17.17
CA SER A 474 -5.39 11.67 -17.09
C SER A 474 -5.95 11.12 -15.78
N TYR A 475 -5.27 10.18 -15.13
CA TYR A 475 -5.68 9.61 -13.84
C TYR A 475 -4.94 10.27 -12.67
N PRO A 476 -5.66 10.87 -11.68
CA PRO A 476 -5.05 11.76 -10.69
C PRO A 476 -4.60 11.07 -9.39
N ASP A 477 -5.13 9.88 -9.07
CA ASP A 477 -4.97 9.22 -7.77
C ASP A 477 -3.75 8.30 -7.77
N TRP A 478 -2.56 8.93 -7.75
CA TRP A 478 -1.29 8.25 -7.58
C TRP A 478 -0.29 9.16 -6.87
N VAL A 479 0.61 8.56 -6.11
CA VAL A 479 1.67 9.26 -5.36
C VAL A 479 2.98 8.51 -5.49
N GLU A 480 4.09 9.23 -5.29
CA GLU A 480 5.40 8.59 -5.26
C GLU A 480 5.68 8.09 -3.84
N GLY A 481 5.98 6.80 -3.70
CA GLY A 481 6.49 6.28 -2.46
C GLY A 481 7.82 6.95 -2.09
N THR A 482 8.24 6.79 -0.84
CA THR A 482 9.57 7.23 -0.41
C THR A 482 10.23 6.19 0.48
N PHE A 483 11.55 6.14 0.39
CA PHE A 483 12.40 5.48 1.36
C PHE A 483 13.17 6.53 2.13
N GLN A 484 13.28 6.37 3.44
CA GLN A 484 13.95 7.35 4.29
C GLN A 484 14.84 6.66 5.30
N TYR A 485 16.00 7.25 5.55
CA TYR A 485 16.91 6.81 6.59
C TYR A 485 17.53 8.02 7.29
N ASN A 486 17.89 7.81 8.55
CA ASN A 486 18.48 8.84 9.38
C ASN A 486 20.01 8.77 9.26
N THR A 487 20.64 9.85 8.78
CA THR A 487 22.10 9.87 8.53
C THR A 487 22.93 9.93 9.81
N THR A 488 22.34 10.31 10.94
CA THR A 488 23.03 10.33 12.24
C THR A 488 22.91 9.01 12.98
N VAL A 489 21.98 8.13 12.58
CA VAL A 489 21.82 6.78 13.14
C VAL A 489 22.49 5.73 12.25
N LEU A 490 22.29 5.81 10.94
CA LEU A 490 22.89 4.91 9.96
C LEU A 490 24.28 5.44 9.56
N THR A 491 25.24 5.34 10.49
CA THR A 491 26.61 5.84 10.30
C THR A 491 27.55 4.82 9.65
N ASP A 492 27.21 3.53 9.74
CA ASP A 492 27.98 2.47 9.07
C ASP A 492 27.82 2.57 7.55
N ALA A 493 28.94 2.83 6.86
CA ALA A 493 28.95 3.03 5.42
C ALA A 493 28.58 1.77 4.63
N ALA A 494 28.96 0.59 5.12
CA ALA A 494 28.65 -0.68 4.49
C ALA A 494 27.16 -0.99 4.60
N LEU A 495 26.59 -0.85 5.80
CA LEU A 495 25.16 -1.04 6.04
C LEU A 495 24.32 -0.01 5.27
N LYS A 496 24.79 1.24 5.18
CA LYS A 496 24.15 2.27 4.36
C LYS A 496 24.12 1.88 2.89
N ALA A 497 25.23 1.42 2.33
CA ALA A 497 25.29 0.99 0.95
C ALA A 497 24.42 -0.26 0.70
N MET A 498 24.37 -1.19 1.66
CA MET A 498 23.44 -2.33 1.66
C MET A 498 21.97 -1.88 1.62
N VAL A 499 21.59 -0.89 2.44
CA VAL A 499 20.23 -0.30 2.41
C VAL A 499 19.92 0.33 1.06
N LEU A 500 20.86 1.06 0.47
CA LEU A 500 20.66 1.67 -0.85
C LEU A 500 20.52 0.62 -1.96
N GLU A 501 21.23 -0.50 -1.85
CA GLU A 501 21.08 -1.62 -2.80
C GLU A 501 19.72 -2.31 -2.65
N LEU A 502 19.24 -2.52 -1.41
CA LEU A 502 17.88 -2.99 -1.18
C LEU A 502 16.84 -2.06 -1.81
N VAL A 503 16.97 -0.75 -1.61
CA VAL A 503 16.09 0.25 -2.22
C VAL A 503 16.15 0.17 -3.75
N SER A 504 17.35 0.11 -4.32
CA SER A 504 17.57 -0.05 -5.77
C SER A 504 16.81 -1.26 -6.31
N SER A 505 17.05 -2.43 -5.70
CA SER A 505 16.39 -3.69 -6.06
C SER A 505 14.87 -3.61 -5.96
N PHE A 506 14.32 -2.96 -4.93
CA PHE A 506 12.87 -2.79 -4.79
C PHE A 506 12.28 -1.87 -5.87
N THR A 507 13.07 -0.95 -6.42
CA THR A 507 12.59 0.04 -7.41
C THR A 507 12.81 -0.36 -8.86
N THR A 508 13.43 -1.51 -9.12
CA THR A 508 13.76 -1.96 -10.48
C THR A 508 12.49 -2.17 -11.34
N PRO A 509 12.43 -1.67 -12.58
CA PRO A 509 11.24 -1.82 -13.42
C PRO A 509 10.81 -3.28 -13.68
N SER A 510 11.74 -4.22 -13.79
CA SER A 510 11.45 -5.66 -13.96
C SER A 510 10.74 -6.27 -12.73
N VAL A 511 11.17 -5.89 -11.52
CA VAL A 511 10.54 -6.25 -10.24
C VAL A 511 9.10 -5.74 -10.22
N ILE A 512 8.91 -4.47 -10.58
CA ILE A 512 7.59 -3.83 -10.63
C ILE A 512 6.68 -4.46 -11.69
N SER A 513 7.22 -4.75 -12.89
CA SER A 513 6.50 -5.45 -13.95
C SER A 513 5.96 -6.80 -13.46
N TYR A 514 6.81 -7.56 -12.75
CA TYR A 514 6.39 -8.83 -12.17
C TYR A 514 5.26 -8.66 -11.17
N VAL A 515 5.36 -7.68 -10.25
CA VAL A 515 4.29 -7.41 -9.27
C VAL A 515 2.99 -7.08 -10.01
N ASN A 516 3.01 -6.13 -10.95
CA ASN A 516 1.81 -5.74 -11.71
C ASN A 516 1.19 -6.91 -12.50
N THR A 517 2.01 -7.80 -13.05
CA THR A 517 1.51 -8.97 -13.79
C THR A 517 0.73 -9.92 -12.87
N ASN A 518 1.10 -10.01 -11.59
CA ASN A 518 0.47 -10.92 -10.64
C ASN A 518 -0.66 -10.27 -9.83
N THR A 519 -0.56 -8.97 -9.54
CA THR A 519 -1.45 -8.30 -8.57
C THR A 519 -2.14 -7.06 -9.12
N GLY A 520 -1.65 -6.51 -10.24
CA GLY A 520 -2.13 -5.27 -10.85
C GLY A 520 -2.83 -5.44 -12.20
N THR A 521 -3.08 -6.66 -12.67
CA THR A 521 -3.77 -6.90 -13.96
C THR A 521 -5.26 -7.09 -13.72
N HIS A 522 -6.02 -6.00 -13.84
CA HIS A 522 -7.47 -6.00 -13.67
C HIS A 522 -8.20 -6.25 -14.98
N THR A 523 -9.48 -6.60 -14.90
CA THR A 523 -10.40 -6.73 -16.06
C THR A 523 -10.55 -5.44 -16.85
N PHE A 524 -10.31 -4.27 -16.23
CA PHE A 524 -10.29 -2.97 -16.89
C PHE A 524 -8.90 -2.54 -17.41
N GLY A 525 -7.86 -3.37 -17.23
CA GLY A 525 -6.51 -3.11 -17.72
C GLY A 525 -5.42 -3.21 -16.67
N ALA A 526 -4.16 -3.04 -17.13
CA ALA A 526 -3.00 -3.05 -16.26
C ALA A 526 -2.97 -1.80 -15.36
N SER A 527 -2.74 -2.02 -14.06
CA SER A 527 -2.65 -1.02 -13.00
C SER A 527 -1.57 -1.41 -11.97
N GLY A 528 -1.54 -0.73 -10.82
CA GLY A 528 -0.62 -1.00 -9.72
C GLY A 528 0.49 0.04 -9.62
N ILE A 529 1.73 -0.40 -9.82
CA ILE A 529 2.94 0.34 -9.43
C ILE A 529 3.76 0.72 -10.68
N MET A 530 4.48 1.83 -10.68
CA MET A 530 5.45 2.20 -11.72
C MET A 530 6.76 2.70 -11.10
N ALA A 531 7.89 2.41 -11.73
CA ALA A 531 9.16 2.96 -11.32
C ALA A 531 9.16 4.48 -11.50
N ILE A 532 9.97 5.17 -10.70
CA ILE A 532 10.25 6.60 -10.89
C ILE A 532 11.38 6.72 -11.92
N PRO A 533 11.27 7.64 -12.88
CA PRO A 533 12.24 7.79 -13.94
C PRO A 533 13.56 8.33 -13.36
N ASN A 534 14.67 7.78 -13.83
CA ASN A 534 16.01 8.20 -13.43
C ASN A 534 17.00 8.03 -14.60
N SER A 535 18.30 8.15 -14.36
CA SER A 535 19.33 8.00 -15.39
C SER A 535 19.48 6.56 -15.91
N THR A 536 19.16 5.54 -15.12
CA THR A 536 19.28 4.13 -15.49
C THR A 536 18.01 3.58 -16.16
N HIS A 537 16.86 4.18 -15.87
CA HIS A 537 15.55 3.82 -16.42
C HIS A 537 14.78 5.09 -16.82
N PRO A 538 15.14 5.74 -17.93
CA PRO A 538 14.42 6.93 -18.39
C PRO A 538 13.02 6.54 -18.90
N ALA A 539 12.04 7.42 -18.69
CA ALA A 539 10.71 7.30 -19.27
C ALA A 539 10.53 8.33 -20.38
N ALA A 540 10.01 7.90 -21.54
CA ALA A 540 9.63 8.81 -22.60
C ALA A 540 8.24 9.40 -22.31
N ALA A 541 8.09 10.73 -22.39
CA ALA A 541 6.83 11.45 -22.19
C ALA A 541 5.87 11.30 -23.38
N THR A 542 5.64 10.07 -23.84
CA THR A 542 4.78 9.75 -24.99
C THR A 542 3.38 9.30 -24.57
N GLY A 543 3.12 9.21 -23.26
CA GLY A 543 1.88 8.65 -22.69
C GLY A 543 1.75 7.13 -22.86
N LYS A 544 2.74 6.45 -23.45
CA LYS A 544 2.77 4.99 -23.59
C LYS A 544 3.57 4.36 -22.46
N VAL A 545 3.03 3.29 -21.87
CA VAL A 545 3.71 2.51 -20.82
C VAL A 545 4.26 1.21 -21.41
N ASN A 546 5.55 0.93 -21.15
CA ASN A 546 6.11 -0.40 -21.38
C ASN A 546 5.80 -1.29 -20.17
N LEU A 547 4.84 -2.22 -20.30
CA LEU A 547 4.44 -3.07 -19.18
C LEU A 547 5.52 -4.06 -18.73
N ALA A 548 6.53 -4.36 -19.56
CA ALA A 548 7.68 -5.18 -19.18
C ALA A 548 8.72 -4.41 -18.33
N ALA A 549 8.66 -3.07 -18.36
CA ALA A 549 9.51 -2.18 -17.57
C ALA A 549 8.74 -0.87 -17.30
N PRO A 550 7.70 -0.91 -16.44
CA PRO A 550 6.80 0.22 -16.25
C PRO A 550 7.51 1.34 -15.48
N VAL A 551 7.69 2.48 -16.16
CA VAL A 551 8.26 3.70 -15.58
C VAL A 551 7.28 4.83 -15.82
N ASN A 552 6.96 5.59 -14.77
CA ASN A 552 6.08 6.75 -14.88
C ASN A 552 6.86 7.93 -15.49
N PRO A 553 6.45 8.54 -16.62
CA PRO A 553 7.11 9.76 -17.11
C PRO A 553 6.87 10.97 -16.22
N LEU A 554 5.90 10.91 -15.30
CA LEU A 554 5.54 11.96 -14.37
C LEU A 554 6.19 11.73 -13.00
N SER A 555 6.60 12.81 -12.35
CA SER A 555 7.19 12.77 -11.01
C SER A 555 6.76 13.97 -10.16
N HIS A 556 6.61 13.75 -8.85
CA HIS A 556 6.40 14.82 -7.87
C HIS A 556 7.74 15.37 -7.35
N ALA A 557 8.87 14.73 -7.67
CA ALA A 557 10.22 15.25 -7.46
C ALA A 557 10.65 16.23 -8.57
N ILE A 558 11.64 17.08 -8.27
CA ILE A 558 12.23 18.02 -9.24
C ILE A 558 13.69 17.61 -9.43
N PHE A 559 14.08 17.25 -10.66
CA PHE A 559 15.43 16.74 -11.01
C PHE A 559 16.32 17.69 -11.89
N PRO A 560 16.52 18.99 -11.56
CA PRO A 560 17.51 19.86 -12.20
C PRO A 560 18.89 19.64 -11.57
N GLY A 561 19.82 19.03 -12.30
CA GLY A 561 21.26 19.12 -12.00
C GLY A 561 21.61 19.05 -10.51
N THR A 562 22.53 19.90 -10.04
CA THR A 562 23.10 19.87 -8.69
C THR A 562 22.18 20.37 -7.55
N SER A 563 20.91 20.70 -7.82
CA SER A 563 19.98 21.24 -6.82
C SER A 563 18.56 20.70 -6.98
N GLY A 564 18.43 19.38 -7.08
CA GLY A 564 17.14 18.70 -7.11
C GLY A 564 16.35 18.91 -5.81
N SER A 565 15.01 18.93 -5.91
CA SER A 565 14.13 18.89 -4.74
C SER A 565 13.54 17.49 -4.59
N ALA A 566 13.50 17.00 -3.36
CA ALA A 566 12.86 15.73 -3.01
C ALA A 566 11.39 15.67 -3.47
N THR A 567 10.87 14.43 -3.54
CA THR A 567 9.45 14.14 -3.75
C THR A 567 8.57 14.95 -2.80
N ASN A 568 7.54 15.58 -3.37
CA ASN A 568 6.52 16.32 -2.64
C ASN A 568 5.15 16.06 -3.27
N ASP A 569 4.34 15.18 -2.70
CA ASP A 569 3.05 14.77 -3.26
C ASP A 569 1.99 15.88 -3.25
N CYS A 570 2.23 17.00 -2.55
CA CYS A 570 1.42 18.23 -2.64
C CYS A 570 1.69 19.03 -3.92
N ARG A 571 2.76 18.71 -4.64
CA ARG A 571 3.12 19.38 -5.90
C ARG A 571 2.30 18.77 -7.04
N THR A 572 1.95 19.56 -8.05
CA THR A 572 1.52 19.00 -9.34
C THR A 572 2.69 18.23 -9.96
N PRO A 573 2.50 17.00 -10.44
CA PRO A 573 3.59 16.25 -11.05
C PRO A 573 4.10 16.97 -12.30
N ILE A 574 5.38 16.78 -12.61
CA ILE A 574 6.03 17.29 -13.81
C ILE A 574 6.60 16.15 -14.64
N ILE A 575 6.83 16.38 -15.92
CA ILE A 575 7.50 15.41 -16.79
C ILE A 575 8.97 15.34 -16.40
N TYR A 576 9.47 14.12 -16.20
CA TYR A 576 10.89 13.90 -15.99
C TYR A 576 11.69 14.28 -17.23
N SER A 577 12.71 15.13 -17.07
CA SER A 577 13.68 15.43 -18.11
C SER A 577 15.10 15.23 -17.60
N ASN A 578 15.89 14.45 -18.34
CA ASN A 578 17.33 14.33 -18.14
C ASN A 578 18.10 15.59 -18.60
N ASN A 579 17.41 16.53 -19.26
CA ASN A 579 17.96 17.83 -19.60
C ASN A 579 17.50 18.86 -18.54
N PRO A 580 18.41 19.38 -17.69
CA PRO A 580 18.06 20.33 -16.65
C PRO A 580 17.51 21.67 -17.18
N ALA A 581 17.58 21.93 -18.49
CA ALA A 581 16.96 23.09 -19.13
C ALA A 581 15.49 22.87 -19.57
N ASN A 582 15.02 21.63 -19.61
CA ASN A 582 13.67 21.27 -20.09
C ASN A 582 12.67 20.97 -18.95
N ASN A 583 13.13 20.89 -17.71
CA ASN A 583 12.31 20.62 -16.52
C ASN A 583 11.45 21.81 -16.04
N THR A 584 11.54 22.97 -16.72
CA THR A 584 10.66 24.13 -16.52
C THR A 584 9.38 24.04 -17.34
N GLN A 585 9.25 23.05 -18.22
CA GLN A 585 7.99 22.76 -18.91
C GLN A 585 7.10 21.96 -17.96
N GLY A 586 6.44 22.66 -17.03
CA GLY A 586 5.27 22.13 -16.33
C GLY A 586 4.28 21.56 -17.36
N LEU A 587 3.53 20.54 -16.96
CA LEU A 587 2.45 19.97 -17.77
C LEU A 587 1.64 21.12 -18.40
N GLN A 588 1.71 21.25 -19.74
CA GLN A 588 0.64 21.88 -20.48
C GLN A 588 -0.54 20.92 -20.31
N ILE A 589 -1.30 21.15 -19.24
CA ILE A 589 -2.58 20.48 -19.00
C ILE A 589 -3.39 20.72 -20.27
N VAL A 590 -3.60 19.66 -21.04
CA VAL A 590 -4.65 19.68 -22.06
C VAL A 590 -5.94 19.79 -21.25
N GLN A 591 -6.50 20.99 -21.23
CA GLN A 591 -7.76 21.32 -20.56
C GLN A 591 -8.91 20.46 -21.07
#